data_AF-A0A258LHQ7-F1
#
_entry.id   AF-A0A258LHQ7-F1
#
_cell.length_a   1.000
_cell.length_b   1.000
_cell.length_c   1.000
_cell.angle_alpha   90.00
_cell.angle_beta   90.00
_cell.angle_gamma   90.00
#
_symmetry.space_group_name_H-M   'P 1'
#
loop_
_entity.id
_entity.type
_entity.pdbx_description
1 polymer ?
#
loop_
_entity_poly.entity_id
_entity_poly.type
_entity_poly.pdbx_seq_one_letter_code
_entity_poly.pdbx_strand_id
1 'polypeptide(L)'
;MNRVLGWGLGIILLIGLGGHAAFAQSADPTAAADAYVNAPHDWQMWLPVAGSPMEARIDWLMKYVLWIMAAIVGFVGLLMVYVMINFRSGKNKTPAHFTHNTLIEVIWIVIPTLLLAVIIVPSISLIYYEADDSNPYMTINVTGHQWYWEYSYQSVPGLDYTSYMVPDDKLQPGDIRRLSVDHPIVVPVGKKIKFNITSADVLHGFYLPSLGVQRYAIPGTVVTSWTIIPKVGTYYGQCNQICGVNHDAMPIEIKAVSMDDYMAWIKVAQANYVMNSFTPHPLSSPLPVNEFADLAVVK
;
A
#
# COMPACT_ATOMS: atom_id res chain seq x y z
N MET A 1 -62.10 7.11 6.81
CA MET A 1 -62.59 7.79 8.01
C MET A 1 -61.78 7.32 9.22
N ASN A 2 -60.73 8.09 9.53
CA ASN A 2 -60.03 8.28 10.82
C ASN A 2 -59.85 7.18 11.87
N ARG A 3 -58.57 7.06 12.27
CA ARG A 3 -57.97 6.73 13.59
C ARG A 3 -57.92 5.23 13.93
N VAL A 4 -56.81 4.67 14.43
CA VAL A 4 -55.93 5.14 15.51
C VAL A 4 -54.46 4.74 15.29
N LEU A 5 -53.61 5.72 15.61
CA LEU A 5 -52.16 5.71 15.77
C LEU A 5 -51.80 5.12 17.15
N GLY A 6 -50.72 4.34 17.29
CA GLY A 6 -50.16 4.16 18.64
C GLY A 6 -49.20 2.99 18.90
N TRP A 7 -47.92 3.36 18.99
CA TRP A 7 -46.87 2.88 19.91
C TRP A 7 -46.11 1.57 19.60
N GLY A 8 -44.80 1.76 19.44
CA GLY A 8 -43.78 0.71 19.34
C GLY A 8 -42.40 1.25 18.97
N LEU A 9 -41.97 2.35 19.62
CA LEU A 9 -40.58 2.82 19.59
C LEU A 9 -39.68 1.77 20.23
N GLY A 10 -38.87 1.10 19.41
CA GLY A 10 -37.72 0.30 19.84
C GLY A 10 -36.44 0.99 19.40
N ILE A 11 -35.90 1.82 20.29
CA ILE A 11 -34.57 2.42 20.23
C ILE A 11 -33.54 1.28 20.07
N ILE A 12 -32.75 1.26 18.99
CA ILE A 12 -31.46 0.57 19.00
C ILE A 12 -30.38 1.62 19.21
N LEU A 13 -29.77 1.51 20.39
CA LEU A 13 -28.74 2.34 20.95
C LEU A 13 -27.53 2.49 20.02
N LEU A 14 -27.06 3.72 19.91
CA LEU A 14 -25.65 4.07 19.75
C LEU A 14 -24.82 3.33 20.82
N ILE A 15 -23.84 2.54 20.39
CA ILE A 15 -22.64 2.29 21.17
C ILE A 15 -21.49 2.92 20.40
N GLY A 16 -21.08 4.09 20.86
CA GLY A 16 -19.77 4.64 20.54
C GLY A 16 -18.70 4.07 21.47
N LEU A 17 -17.47 4.11 20.96
CA LEU A 17 -16.21 4.29 21.68
C LEU A 17 -15.71 3.17 22.61
N GLY A 18 -14.47 2.75 22.34
CA GLY A 18 -13.51 2.36 23.38
C GLY A 18 -13.16 0.88 23.40
N GLY A 19 -12.10 0.51 22.68
CA GLY A 19 -11.55 -0.84 22.75
C GLY A 19 -10.36 -1.07 21.84
N HIS A 20 -9.35 -0.19 21.87
CA HIS A 20 -8.02 -0.56 21.39
C HIS A 20 -7.47 -1.57 22.40
N ALA A 21 -7.66 -2.86 22.13
CA ALA A 21 -6.98 -3.91 22.87
C ALA A 21 -5.48 -3.83 22.51
N ALA A 22 -4.74 -3.13 23.35
CA ALA A 22 -3.30 -3.28 23.45
C ALA A 22 -3.01 -4.73 23.87
N PHE A 23 -2.55 -5.56 22.94
CA PHE A 23 -1.85 -6.78 23.31
C PHE A 23 -0.44 -6.40 23.72
N ALA A 24 -0.21 -6.47 25.03
CA ALA A 24 1.08 -6.32 25.66
C ALA A 24 2.07 -7.35 25.09
N GLN A 25 3.18 -6.88 24.53
CA GLN A 25 4.39 -7.69 24.38
C GLN A 25 5.11 -7.73 25.74
N SER A 26 5.46 -8.94 26.14
CA SER A 26 6.12 -9.29 27.39
C SER A 26 7.50 -8.66 27.54
N ALA A 27 7.89 -8.40 28.78
CA ALA A 27 9.15 -7.82 29.19
C ALA A 27 10.31 -8.84 29.27
N ASP A 28 11.52 -8.35 28.97
CA ASP A 28 12.87 -8.78 29.41
C ASP A 28 13.76 -9.55 28.39
N PRO A 29 15.11 -9.43 28.43
CA PRO A 29 15.92 -8.28 28.03
C PRO A 29 17.18 -8.69 27.24
N THR A 30 17.20 -8.51 25.92
CA THR A 30 18.49 -8.41 25.19
C THR A 30 18.34 -7.34 24.12
N ALA A 31 18.80 -6.14 24.49
CA ALA A 31 18.72 -4.90 23.75
C ALA A 31 19.46 -4.98 22.40
N ALA A 32 18.75 -5.53 21.40
CA ALA A 32 18.91 -5.34 19.95
C ALA A 32 17.72 -5.91 19.14
N ALA A 33 16.66 -6.44 19.80
CA ALA A 33 15.64 -7.29 19.16
C ALA A 33 14.20 -6.71 19.09
N ASP A 34 13.97 -5.44 19.47
CA ASP A 34 12.63 -4.81 19.43
C ASP A 34 12.49 -3.73 18.34
N ALA A 35 13.15 -3.92 17.19
CA ALA A 35 12.93 -3.02 16.06
C ALA A 35 11.50 -3.23 15.52
N TYR A 36 10.68 -2.17 15.50
CA TYR A 36 9.35 -2.25 14.90
C TYR A 36 9.47 -2.64 13.43
N VAL A 37 8.87 -3.75 13.04
CA VAL A 37 8.85 -4.23 11.65
C VAL A 37 7.46 -4.03 11.08
N ASN A 38 7.34 -3.20 10.05
CA ASN A 38 6.12 -3.00 9.29
C ASN A 38 6.16 -3.84 8.02
N ALA A 39 5.71 -5.08 8.15
CA ALA A 39 5.67 -6.09 7.10
C ALA A 39 4.24 -6.66 6.95
N PRO A 40 3.94 -7.29 5.80
CA PRO A 40 2.70 -8.06 5.65
C PRO A 40 2.59 -9.16 6.71
N HIS A 41 1.37 -9.44 7.16
CA HIS A 41 1.08 -10.54 8.08
C HIS A 41 0.17 -11.58 7.44
N ASP A 42 0.35 -12.84 7.82
CA ASP A 42 -0.53 -13.93 7.38
C ASP A 42 -1.98 -13.64 7.76
N TRP A 43 -2.90 -13.92 6.83
CA TRP A 43 -4.34 -13.69 7.00
C TRP A 43 -4.75 -12.23 7.22
N GLN A 44 -3.88 -11.28 6.94
CA GLN A 44 -4.22 -9.87 6.97
C GLN A 44 -5.22 -9.54 5.83
N MET A 45 -6.37 -8.98 6.21
CA MET A 45 -7.48 -8.67 5.28
C MET A 45 -7.57 -7.18 4.90
N TRP A 46 -6.81 -6.33 5.57
CA TRP A 46 -6.81 -4.88 5.36
C TRP A 46 -5.41 -4.37 5.01
N LEU A 47 -5.29 -3.07 4.76
CA LEU A 47 -4.01 -2.40 4.53
C LEU A 47 -3.03 -2.63 5.69
N PRO A 48 -1.71 -2.57 5.42
CA PRO A 48 -0.68 -2.52 6.45
C PRO A 48 -0.94 -1.41 7.48
N VAL A 49 -0.38 -1.58 8.68
CA VAL A 49 -0.47 -0.54 9.70
C VAL A 49 0.19 0.72 9.16
N ALA A 50 -0.52 1.86 9.23
CA ALA A 50 -0.02 3.13 8.73
C ALA A 50 1.31 3.52 9.40
N GLY A 51 2.37 3.49 8.60
CA GLY A 51 3.74 3.84 8.95
C GLY A 51 4.08 5.31 8.72
N SER A 52 3.18 6.08 8.10
CA SER A 52 3.34 7.51 7.84
C SER A 52 2.01 8.27 8.00
N PRO A 53 2.06 9.61 8.18
CA PRO A 53 0.86 10.45 8.09
C PRO A 53 0.18 10.40 6.72
N MET A 54 0.92 10.09 5.66
CA MET A 54 0.37 9.91 4.31
C MET A 54 -0.55 8.68 4.28
N GLU A 55 -0.02 7.53 4.71
CA GLU A 55 -0.78 6.28 4.72
C GLU A 55 -1.97 6.35 5.66
N ALA A 56 -1.86 7.05 6.79
CA ALA A 56 -2.99 7.25 7.69
C ALA A 56 -4.18 7.98 7.03
N ARG A 57 -3.90 8.93 6.11
CA ARG A 57 -4.94 9.64 5.35
C ARG A 57 -5.51 8.78 4.23
N ILE A 58 -4.67 7.99 3.56
CA ILE A 58 -5.08 7.01 2.55
C ILE A 58 -6.01 5.97 3.19
N ASP A 59 -5.60 5.37 4.31
CA ASP A 59 -6.38 4.39 5.07
C ASP A 59 -7.73 4.96 5.53
N TRP A 60 -7.75 6.21 6.02
CA TRP A 60 -9.01 6.87 6.37
C TRP A 60 -9.94 7.05 5.16
N LEU A 61 -9.42 7.53 4.01
CA LEU A 61 -10.21 7.71 2.80
C LEU A 61 -10.72 6.36 2.27
N MET A 62 -9.88 5.32 2.31
CA MET A 62 -10.23 3.97 1.92
C MET A 62 -11.38 3.42 2.79
N LYS A 63 -11.31 3.58 4.11
CA LYS A 63 -12.41 3.19 5.03
C LYS A 63 -13.68 3.99 4.76
N TYR A 64 -13.56 5.29 4.54
CA TYR A 64 -14.68 6.18 4.23
C TYR A 64 -15.43 5.73 2.97
N VAL A 65 -14.71 5.50 1.87
CA VAL A 65 -15.29 5.03 0.61
C VAL A 65 -15.80 3.60 0.74
N LEU A 66 -15.11 2.72 1.46
CA LEU A 66 -15.54 1.35 1.71
C LEU A 66 -16.92 1.29 2.37
N TRP A 67 -17.16 2.07 3.43
CA TRP A 67 -18.46 2.04 4.11
C TRP A 67 -19.60 2.54 3.23
N ILE A 68 -19.33 3.53 2.37
CA ILE A 68 -20.30 3.97 1.36
C ILE A 68 -20.60 2.83 0.36
N MET A 69 -19.56 2.18 -0.17
CA MET A 69 -19.73 1.05 -1.10
C MET A 69 -20.47 -0.12 -0.44
N ALA A 70 -20.14 -0.46 0.80
CA ALA A 70 -20.79 -1.52 1.56
C ALA A 70 -22.28 -1.22 1.77
N ALA A 71 -22.66 0.03 2.04
CA ALA A 71 -24.07 0.43 2.15
C ALA A 71 -24.82 0.28 0.81
N ILE A 72 -24.21 0.66 -0.32
CA ILE A 72 -24.81 0.50 -1.65
C ILE A 72 -24.94 -0.98 -2.02
N VAL A 73 -23.89 -1.76 -1.85
CA VAL A 73 -23.90 -3.21 -2.13
C VAL A 73 -24.93 -3.90 -1.24
N GLY A 74 -25.01 -3.52 0.04
CA GLY A 74 -26.04 -4.00 0.96
C GLY A 74 -27.45 -3.65 0.49
N PHE A 75 -27.68 -2.40 0.09
CA PHE A 75 -28.98 -1.94 -0.43
C PHE A 75 -29.40 -2.70 -1.70
N VAL A 76 -28.52 -2.80 -2.70
CA VAL A 76 -28.78 -3.54 -3.93
C VAL A 76 -28.96 -5.02 -3.65
N GLY A 77 -28.14 -5.60 -2.77
CA GLY A 77 -28.25 -7.00 -2.35
C GLY A 77 -29.60 -7.29 -1.68
N LEU A 78 -30.08 -6.40 -0.81
CA LEU A 78 -31.39 -6.50 -0.18
C LEU A 78 -32.53 -6.39 -1.20
N LEU A 79 -32.44 -5.46 -2.16
CA LEU A 79 -33.43 -5.36 -3.25
C LEU A 79 -33.44 -6.62 -4.12
N MET A 80 -32.28 -7.17 -4.44
CA MET A 80 -32.16 -8.42 -5.18
C MET A 80 -32.81 -9.59 -4.43
N VAL A 81 -32.51 -9.76 -3.14
CA VAL A 81 -33.13 -10.78 -2.28
C VAL A 81 -34.65 -10.57 -2.20
N TYR A 82 -35.09 -9.32 -2.03
CA TYR A 82 -36.51 -8.96 -2.03
C TYR A 82 -37.18 -9.38 -3.33
N VAL A 83 -36.55 -9.12 -4.48
CA VAL A 83 -37.07 -9.49 -5.79
C VAL A 83 -37.13 -11.00 -5.97
N MET A 84 -36.08 -11.72 -5.60
CA MET A 84 -36.01 -13.18 -5.68
C MET A 84 -37.08 -13.86 -4.82
N ILE A 85 -37.42 -13.30 -3.66
CA ILE A 85 -38.46 -13.88 -2.78
C ILE A 85 -39.86 -13.52 -3.26
N ASN A 86 -40.10 -12.25 -3.62
CA ASN A 86 -41.45 -11.73 -3.86
C ASN A 86 -41.92 -11.90 -5.31
N PHE A 87 -41.02 -11.80 -6.28
CA PHE A 87 -41.36 -11.85 -7.71
C PHE A 87 -40.98 -13.18 -8.39
N ARG A 88 -40.60 -14.21 -7.62
CA ARG A 88 -40.44 -15.58 -8.16
C ARG A 88 -41.73 -16.10 -8.78
N SER A 89 -41.60 -16.93 -9.82
CA SER A 89 -42.73 -17.54 -10.56
C SER A 89 -43.78 -18.21 -9.66
N GLY A 90 -43.35 -18.85 -8.56
CA GLY A 90 -44.28 -19.48 -7.62
C GLY A 90 -45.18 -18.51 -6.83
N LYS A 91 -44.77 -17.24 -6.64
CA LYS A 91 -45.53 -16.23 -5.88
C LYS A 91 -46.16 -15.16 -6.78
N ASN A 92 -45.49 -14.76 -7.86
CA ASN A 92 -45.96 -13.74 -8.79
C ASN A 92 -46.28 -14.33 -10.17
N LYS A 93 -47.48 -14.91 -10.32
CA LYS A 93 -47.90 -15.63 -11.55
C LYS A 93 -48.23 -14.70 -12.72
N THR A 94 -48.68 -13.48 -12.43
CA THR A 94 -49.05 -12.46 -13.42
C THR A 94 -48.16 -11.24 -13.23
N PRO A 95 -47.13 -11.02 -14.07
CA PRO A 95 -46.22 -9.89 -13.94
C PRO A 95 -46.92 -8.57 -14.23
N ALA A 96 -46.43 -7.49 -13.61
CA ALA A 96 -46.86 -6.14 -13.96
C ALA A 96 -46.24 -5.71 -15.31
N HIS A 97 -46.91 -4.77 -16.01
CA HIS A 97 -46.55 -4.36 -17.38
C HIS A 97 -46.01 -2.92 -17.49
N PHE A 98 -45.60 -2.29 -16.39
CA PHE A 98 -44.97 -0.97 -16.46
C PHE A 98 -43.58 -1.08 -17.09
N THR A 99 -43.18 -0.08 -17.89
CA THR A 99 -41.89 -0.09 -18.61
C THR A 99 -40.94 1.02 -18.19
N HIS A 100 -41.46 2.12 -17.62
CA HIS A 100 -40.67 3.28 -17.21
C HIS A 100 -41.33 4.02 -16.06
N ASN A 101 -40.54 4.80 -15.34
CA ASN A 101 -41.02 5.73 -14.32
C ASN A 101 -40.01 6.87 -14.17
N THR A 102 -40.32 8.00 -14.81
CA THR A 102 -39.44 9.17 -14.88
C THR A 102 -39.03 9.69 -13.50
N LEU A 103 -39.90 9.59 -12.48
CA LEU A 103 -39.57 10.04 -11.13
C LEU A 103 -38.45 9.18 -10.52
N ILE A 104 -38.56 7.85 -10.63
CA ILE A 104 -37.55 6.94 -10.10
C ILE A 104 -36.25 7.07 -10.92
N GLU A 105 -36.37 7.26 -12.23
CA GLU A 105 -35.24 7.53 -13.12
C GLU A 105 -34.43 8.74 -12.67
N VAL A 106 -35.11 9.86 -12.39
CA VAL A 106 -34.45 11.07 -11.87
C VAL A 106 -33.80 10.80 -10.51
N ILE A 107 -34.48 10.08 -9.60
CA ILE A 107 -33.95 9.77 -8.26
C ILE A 107 -32.63 8.99 -8.35
N TRP A 108 -32.57 7.92 -9.13
CA TRP A 108 -31.35 7.10 -9.24
C TRP A 108 -30.24 7.76 -10.06
N ILE A 109 -30.51 8.84 -10.80
CA ILE A 109 -29.47 9.64 -11.47
C ILE A 109 -28.92 10.68 -10.48
N VAL A 110 -29.81 11.40 -9.82
CA VAL A 110 -29.44 12.51 -8.92
C VAL A 110 -28.73 12.00 -7.67
N ILE A 111 -29.23 10.94 -7.03
CA ILE A 111 -28.63 10.44 -5.78
C ILE A 111 -27.16 9.99 -5.98
N PRO A 112 -26.81 9.11 -6.95
CA PRO A 112 -25.42 8.73 -7.19
C PRO A 112 -24.55 9.92 -7.59
N THR A 113 -25.09 10.87 -8.37
CA THR A 113 -24.34 12.08 -8.75
C THR A 113 -23.96 12.91 -7.52
N LEU A 114 -24.91 13.16 -6.62
CA LEU A 114 -24.65 13.88 -5.37
C LEU A 114 -23.70 13.10 -4.45
N LEU A 115 -23.83 11.77 -4.40
CA LEU A 115 -22.94 10.92 -3.62
C LEU A 115 -21.48 11.03 -4.10
N LEU A 116 -21.25 11.00 -5.42
CA LEU A 116 -19.92 11.20 -5.99
C LEU A 116 -19.35 12.59 -5.64
N ALA A 117 -20.19 13.63 -5.67
CA ALA A 117 -19.79 14.97 -5.25
C ALA A 117 -19.41 15.05 -3.75
N VAL A 118 -19.98 14.20 -2.90
CA VAL A 118 -19.59 14.10 -1.48
C VAL A 118 -18.26 13.35 -1.31
N ILE A 119 -17.98 12.34 -2.14
CA ILE A 119 -16.71 11.59 -2.11
C ILE A 119 -15.53 12.44 -2.62
N ILE A 120 -15.77 13.34 -3.59
CA ILE A 120 -14.68 14.07 -4.26
C ILE A 120 -13.94 15.03 -3.31
N VAL A 121 -14.62 15.61 -2.32
CA VAL A 121 -14.06 16.65 -1.43
C VAL A 121 -12.87 16.13 -0.62
N PRO A 122 -12.98 15.06 0.18
CA PRO A 122 -11.82 14.52 0.89
C PRO A 122 -10.74 13.96 -0.07
N SER A 123 -11.14 13.42 -1.22
CA SER A 123 -10.19 12.90 -2.22
C SER A 123 -9.29 13.99 -2.78
N ILE A 124 -9.85 15.14 -3.18
CA ILE A 124 -9.07 16.29 -3.66
C ILE A 124 -8.13 16.79 -2.56
N SER A 125 -8.59 16.87 -1.31
CA SER A 125 -7.74 17.29 -0.19
C SER A 125 -6.53 16.37 -0.01
N LEU A 126 -6.69 15.05 -0.21
CA LEU A 126 -5.59 14.10 -0.13
C LEU A 126 -4.62 14.27 -1.31
N ILE A 127 -5.12 14.45 -2.52
CA ILE A 127 -4.29 14.69 -3.71
C ILE A 127 -3.40 15.93 -3.55
N TYR A 128 -3.94 17.03 -3.02
CA TYR A 128 -3.13 18.23 -2.74
C TYR A 128 -2.10 18.01 -1.65
N TYR A 129 -2.44 17.24 -0.61
CA TYR A 129 -1.48 16.86 0.43
C TYR A 129 -0.34 16.02 -0.15
N GLU A 130 -0.66 15.03 -0.99
CA GLU A 130 0.31 14.19 -1.69
C GLU A 130 1.22 14.98 -2.63
N ALA A 131 0.67 15.96 -3.36
CA ALA A 131 1.41 16.78 -4.31
C ALA A 131 2.38 17.79 -3.64
N ASP A 132 2.18 18.13 -2.37
CA ASP A 132 3.06 19.07 -1.66
C ASP A 132 4.39 18.41 -1.25
N ASP A 133 5.36 18.41 -2.16
CA ASP A 133 6.72 17.94 -1.91
C ASP A 133 7.67 19.05 -1.42
N SER A 134 7.14 20.21 -1.02
CA SER A 134 7.93 21.37 -0.61
C SER A 134 8.69 21.12 0.71
N ASN A 135 9.82 21.83 0.86
CA ASN A 135 10.65 21.86 2.08
C ASN A 135 11.06 20.47 2.62
N PRO A 136 11.64 19.57 1.80
CA PRO A 136 12.14 18.30 2.30
C PRO A 136 13.36 18.51 3.20
N TYR A 137 13.50 17.67 4.22
CA TYR A 137 14.71 17.64 5.06
C TYR A 137 15.89 17.02 4.30
N MET A 138 15.60 16.00 3.48
CA MET A 138 16.57 15.40 2.56
C MET A 138 15.88 14.87 1.31
N THR A 139 16.67 14.71 0.26
CA THR A 139 16.26 14.16 -1.02
C THR A 139 17.11 12.94 -1.34
N ILE A 140 16.46 11.83 -1.68
CA ILE A 140 17.09 10.59 -2.12
C ILE A 140 16.70 10.37 -3.58
N ASN A 141 17.69 10.26 -4.45
CA ASN A 141 17.44 9.80 -5.82
C ASN A 141 17.32 8.28 -5.80
N VAL A 142 16.29 7.77 -6.47
CA VAL A 142 15.96 6.37 -6.58
C VAL A 142 15.94 6.02 -8.07
N THR A 143 16.83 5.14 -8.50
CA THR A 143 16.88 4.66 -9.89
C THR A 143 16.52 3.18 -9.92
N GLY A 144 15.50 2.82 -10.72
CA GLY A 144 15.15 1.43 -10.99
C GLY A 144 16.03 0.83 -12.09
N HIS A 145 16.47 -0.41 -11.88
CA HIS A 145 17.22 -1.23 -12.84
C HIS A 145 16.63 -2.64 -12.90
N GLN A 146 16.84 -3.38 -13.98
CA GLN A 146 16.55 -4.81 -14.07
C GLN A 146 17.63 -5.63 -13.34
N TRP A 147 17.40 -6.23 -12.16
CA TRP A 147 16.26 -6.11 -11.24
C TRP A 147 16.80 -5.78 -9.85
N TYR A 148 17.07 -4.50 -9.61
CA TYR A 148 17.58 -3.95 -8.36
C TYR A 148 17.30 -2.43 -8.31
N TRP A 149 17.57 -1.81 -7.16
CA TRP A 149 17.44 -0.37 -6.98
C TRP A 149 18.80 0.26 -6.72
N GLU A 150 19.02 1.46 -7.25
CA GLU A 150 20.16 2.31 -6.93
C GLU A 150 19.68 3.53 -6.15
N TYR A 151 20.41 3.88 -5.10
CA TYR A 151 20.09 5.00 -4.21
C TYR A 151 21.27 5.97 -4.13
N SER A 152 20.95 7.26 -4.23
CA SER A 152 21.91 8.36 -4.12
C SER A 152 21.37 9.44 -3.19
N TYR A 153 22.15 9.79 -2.15
CA TYR A 153 21.75 10.75 -1.12
C TYR A 153 22.27 12.15 -1.46
N GLN A 154 21.39 13.06 -1.86
CA GLN A 154 21.82 14.39 -2.31
C GLN A 154 22.51 15.21 -1.21
N SER A 155 22.17 14.99 0.05
CA SER A 155 22.79 15.66 1.20
C SER A 155 24.15 15.06 1.61
N VAL A 156 24.53 13.91 1.05
CA VAL A 156 25.76 13.18 1.39
C VAL A 156 26.51 12.85 0.09
N PRO A 157 27.32 13.78 -0.44
CA PRO A 157 28.03 13.56 -1.69
C PRO A 157 28.90 12.29 -1.65
N GLY A 158 28.82 11.50 -2.71
CA GLY A 158 29.56 10.25 -2.87
C GLY A 158 28.94 9.04 -2.17
N LEU A 159 27.78 9.18 -1.53
CA LEU A 159 27.01 8.05 -1.02
C LEU A 159 26.01 7.57 -2.08
N ASP A 160 26.52 6.75 -2.99
CA ASP A 160 25.77 6.10 -4.05
C ASP A 160 25.96 4.58 -3.94
N TYR A 161 24.87 3.82 -3.90
CA TYR A 161 24.94 2.37 -3.72
C TYR A 161 23.75 1.65 -4.34
N THR A 162 23.94 0.36 -4.58
CA THR A 162 22.91 -0.53 -5.12
C THR A 162 22.35 -1.43 -4.03
N SER A 163 21.08 -1.78 -4.18
CA SER A 163 20.29 -2.58 -3.25
C SER A 163 19.71 -3.78 -3.99
N TYR A 164 20.21 -4.96 -3.64
CA TYR A 164 19.77 -6.26 -4.16
C TYR A 164 18.97 -7.02 -3.11
N MET A 165 18.06 -7.85 -3.58
CA MET A 165 17.36 -8.80 -2.72
C MET A 165 18.33 -9.82 -2.12
N VAL A 166 18.19 -10.09 -0.82
CA VAL A 166 18.95 -11.16 -0.17
C VAL A 166 18.45 -12.53 -0.68
N PRO A 167 19.33 -13.38 -1.23
CA PRO A 167 18.96 -14.73 -1.64
C PRO A 167 18.48 -15.61 -0.48
N ASP A 168 17.58 -16.55 -0.75
CA ASP A 168 16.96 -17.42 0.26
C ASP A 168 18.00 -18.20 1.11
N ASP A 169 19.14 -18.57 0.53
CA ASP A 169 20.25 -19.28 1.21
C ASP A 169 21.12 -18.38 2.10
N LYS A 170 20.99 -17.05 1.98
CA LYS A 170 21.78 -16.06 2.73
C LYS A 170 20.97 -15.28 3.76
N LEU A 171 19.66 -15.53 3.86
CA LEU A 171 18.78 -14.91 4.84
C LEU A 171 19.29 -15.16 6.26
N GLN A 172 19.37 -14.09 7.05
CA GLN A 172 19.70 -14.12 8.46
C GLN A 172 18.43 -14.17 9.32
N PRO A 173 18.52 -14.59 10.59
CA PRO A 173 17.39 -14.48 11.52
C PRO A 173 16.87 -13.04 11.61
N GLY A 174 15.59 -12.84 11.29
CA GLY A 174 14.94 -11.52 11.24
C GLY A 174 14.72 -10.98 9.83
N ASP A 175 15.42 -11.52 8.83
CA ASP A 175 15.15 -11.20 7.43
C ASP A 175 13.83 -11.82 6.95
N ILE A 176 13.16 -11.12 6.05
CA ILE A 176 11.92 -11.57 5.42
C ILE A 176 12.22 -11.94 3.98
N ARG A 177 11.95 -13.21 3.66
CA ARG A 177 12.08 -13.75 2.30
C ARG A 177 11.37 -12.85 1.29
N ARG A 178 12.06 -12.52 0.20
CA ARG A 178 11.59 -11.65 -0.90
C ARG A 178 11.34 -10.17 -0.54
N LEU A 179 11.64 -9.74 0.68
CA LEU A 179 11.51 -8.33 1.10
C LEU A 179 12.84 -7.74 1.59
N SER A 180 13.67 -8.52 2.27
CA SER A 180 14.96 -8.06 2.77
C SER A 180 15.98 -7.83 1.66
N VAL A 181 16.77 -6.77 1.83
CA VAL A 181 17.83 -6.36 0.90
C VAL A 181 19.20 -6.30 1.60
N ASP A 182 20.26 -6.33 0.81
CA ASP A 182 21.63 -6.18 1.31
C ASP A 182 21.91 -4.76 1.84
N HIS A 183 21.46 -3.72 1.11
CA HIS A 183 21.67 -2.31 1.43
C HIS A 183 20.35 -1.53 1.45
N PRO A 184 19.68 -1.43 2.62
CA PRO A 184 18.42 -0.71 2.74
C PRO A 184 18.62 0.80 2.69
N ILE A 185 17.58 1.53 2.30
CA ILE A 185 17.51 2.99 2.50
C ILE A 185 17.48 3.25 4.00
N VAL A 186 18.43 4.02 4.53
CA VAL A 186 18.42 4.46 5.93
C VAL A 186 18.04 5.94 6.01
N VAL A 187 17.08 6.28 6.89
CA VAL A 187 16.59 7.66 7.07
C VAL A 187 16.35 7.99 8.54
N PRO A 188 16.48 9.26 8.96
CA PRO A 188 16.11 9.67 10.31
C PRO A 188 14.59 9.80 10.46
N VAL A 189 14.07 9.33 11.60
CA VAL A 189 12.65 9.47 11.95
C VAL A 189 12.21 10.94 12.09
N GLY A 190 10.93 11.20 11.85
CA GLY A 190 10.29 12.50 12.04
C GLY A 190 10.69 13.57 11.02
N LYS A 191 11.43 13.19 9.96
CA LYS A 191 11.85 14.09 8.90
C LYS A 191 11.07 13.84 7.61
N LYS A 192 10.82 14.91 6.84
CA LYS A 192 10.21 14.81 5.50
C LYS A 192 11.29 14.38 4.50
N ILE A 193 11.15 13.18 3.97
CA ILE A 193 12.05 12.59 2.98
C ILE A 193 11.40 12.72 1.62
N LYS A 194 12.08 13.35 0.66
CA LYS A 194 11.66 13.40 -0.75
C LYS A 194 12.42 12.35 -1.54
N PHE A 195 11.70 11.63 -2.39
CA PHE A 195 12.25 10.68 -3.35
C PHE A 195 12.14 11.27 -4.74
N ASN A 196 13.27 11.33 -5.45
CA ASN A 196 13.32 11.60 -6.88
C ASN A 196 13.47 10.26 -7.60
N ILE A 197 12.42 9.80 -8.25
CA ILE A 197 12.28 8.44 -8.74
C ILE A 197 12.39 8.44 -10.26
N THR A 198 13.29 7.62 -10.80
CA THR A 198 13.52 7.46 -12.25
C THR A 198 13.91 6.01 -12.55
N SER A 199 14.05 5.66 -13.82
CA SER A 199 14.56 4.35 -14.26
C SER A 199 15.71 4.51 -15.25
N ALA A 200 16.64 3.56 -15.22
CA ALA A 200 17.74 3.45 -16.18
C ALA A 200 17.38 2.60 -17.43
N ASP A 201 16.32 1.78 -17.36
CA ASP A 201 15.99 0.81 -18.41
C ASP A 201 14.50 0.76 -18.78
N VAL A 202 13.66 0.08 -18.01
CA VAL A 202 12.23 -0.16 -18.25
C VAL A 202 11.37 0.51 -17.16
N LEU A 203 10.05 0.43 -17.27
CA LEU A 203 9.17 0.89 -16.19
C LEU A 203 9.35 0.02 -14.94
N HIS A 204 9.49 0.65 -13.77
CA HIS A 204 9.42 0.00 -12.46
C HIS A 204 8.42 0.73 -11.56
N GLY A 205 8.06 0.13 -10.43
CA GLY A 205 7.12 0.72 -9.48
C GLY A 205 7.78 0.88 -8.12
N PHE A 206 8.07 2.12 -7.69
CA PHE A 206 8.59 2.36 -6.35
C PHE A 206 7.41 2.46 -5.39
N TYR A 207 7.10 1.35 -4.70
CA TYR A 207 5.91 1.21 -3.86
C TYR A 207 6.25 0.72 -2.46
N LEU A 208 5.94 1.55 -1.46
CA LEU A 208 6.03 1.25 -0.03
C LEU A 208 4.64 1.40 0.60
N PRO A 209 3.88 0.29 0.75
CA PRO A 209 2.49 0.31 1.17
C PRO A 209 2.27 1.05 2.49
N SER A 210 3.01 0.68 3.54
CA SER A 210 2.83 1.26 4.87
C SER A 210 3.22 2.73 4.98
N LEU A 211 3.96 3.26 4.00
CA LEU A 211 4.38 4.65 3.96
C LEU A 211 3.51 5.51 3.05
N GLY A 212 2.55 4.92 2.32
CA GLY A 212 1.70 5.63 1.38
C GLY A 212 2.49 6.21 0.20
N VAL A 213 3.62 5.59 -0.16
CA VAL A 213 4.50 6.04 -1.24
C VAL A 213 4.31 5.12 -2.43
N GLN A 214 3.85 5.68 -3.55
CA GLN A 214 3.76 4.97 -4.82
C GLN A 214 4.03 5.91 -6.00
N ARG A 215 5.06 5.60 -6.80
CA ARG A 215 5.28 6.22 -8.12
C ARG A 215 5.90 5.22 -9.08
N TYR A 216 5.58 5.37 -10.36
CA TYR A 216 6.32 4.67 -11.41
C TYR A 216 7.66 5.33 -11.66
N ALA A 217 8.71 4.54 -11.67
CA ALA A 217 10.02 4.91 -12.16
C ALA A 217 10.00 4.80 -13.69
N ILE A 218 10.18 5.94 -14.37
CA ILE A 218 10.00 6.06 -15.82
C ILE A 218 11.34 6.41 -16.47
N PRO A 219 11.83 5.65 -17.46
CA PRO A 219 13.03 6.01 -18.19
C PRO A 219 12.91 7.40 -18.83
N GLY A 220 13.92 8.25 -18.59
CA GLY A 220 13.96 9.61 -19.16
C GLY A 220 13.07 10.64 -18.46
N THR A 221 12.45 10.32 -17.31
CA THR A 221 11.67 11.29 -16.53
C THR A 221 11.84 11.05 -15.03
N VAL A 222 12.15 12.12 -14.29
CA VAL A 222 12.16 12.09 -12.83
C VAL A 222 10.79 12.49 -12.29
N VAL A 223 10.18 11.61 -11.51
CA VAL A 223 8.94 11.90 -10.75
C VAL A 223 9.26 12.00 -9.26
N THR A 224 8.41 12.70 -8.50
CA THR A 224 8.64 12.88 -7.07
C THR A 224 7.56 12.22 -6.21
N SER A 225 7.99 11.78 -5.04
CA SER A 225 7.12 11.37 -3.93
C SER A 225 7.79 11.75 -2.62
N TRP A 226 7.07 11.69 -1.51
CA TRP A 226 7.63 12.01 -0.21
C TRP A 226 6.93 11.24 0.90
N THR A 227 7.61 11.10 2.03
CA THR A 227 7.02 10.53 3.25
C THR A 227 7.63 11.12 4.52
N ILE A 228 6.96 10.91 5.65
CA ILE A 228 7.46 11.19 7.00
C ILE A 228 7.27 9.92 7.81
N ILE A 229 8.36 9.38 8.35
CA ILE A 229 8.32 8.15 9.15
C ILE A 229 8.44 8.53 10.63
N PRO A 230 7.38 8.45 11.45
CA PRO A 230 7.39 8.96 12.81
C PRO A 230 8.03 8.00 13.83
N LYS A 231 8.20 6.73 13.49
CA LYS A 231 8.63 5.67 14.42
C LYS A 231 9.89 4.97 13.88
N VAL A 232 10.82 4.65 14.78
CA VAL A 232 12.00 3.83 14.45
C VAL A 232 11.54 2.43 14.07
N GLY A 233 12.09 1.88 12.99
CA GLY A 233 11.69 0.56 12.51
C GLY A 233 12.11 0.28 11.06
N THR A 234 11.76 -0.91 10.59
CA THR A 234 11.94 -1.35 9.20
C THR A 234 10.61 -1.35 8.47
N TYR A 235 10.59 -0.82 7.25
CA TYR A 235 9.42 -0.71 6.40
C TYR A 235 9.74 -1.29 5.03
N TYR A 236 8.86 -2.15 4.52
CA TYR A 236 9.09 -2.86 3.27
C TYR A 236 8.20 -2.36 2.14
N GLY A 237 8.70 -2.54 0.92
CA GLY A 237 8.05 -2.25 -0.34
C GLY A 237 8.50 -3.23 -1.42
N GLN A 238 7.82 -3.21 -2.56
CA GLN A 238 8.14 -4.06 -3.71
C GLN A 238 7.92 -3.31 -5.02
N CYS A 239 8.53 -3.82 -6.10
CA CYS A 239 8.20 -3.36 -7.43
C CYS A 239 6.74 -3.70 -7.77
N ASN A 240 5.92 -2.70 -8.07
CA ASN A 240 4.49 -2.91 -8.41
C ASN A 240 4.13 -2.58 -9.87
N GLN A 241 5.13 -2.53 -10.75
CA GLN A 241 4.97 -2.35 -12.19
C GLN A 241 5.83 -3.38 -12.93
N ILE A 242 5.19 -4.18 -13.80
CA ILE A 242 5.85 -5.29 -14.49
C ILE A 242 7.11 -4.84 -15.25
N CYS A 243 8.26 -5.42 -14.90
CA CYS A 243 9.58 -4.99 -15.39
C CYS A 243 10.48 -6.13 -15.92
N GLY A 244 9.93 -7.33 -16.10
CA GLY A 244 10.62 -8.49 -16.68
C GLY A 244 10.62 -9.73 -15.80
N VAL A 245 11.54 -10.67 -16.06
CA VAL A 245 11.53 -12.03 -15.46
C VAL A 245 11.67 -12.01 -13.93
N ASN A 246 12.47 -11.10 -13.36
CA ASN A 246 12.69 -11.00 -11.91
C ASN A 246 11.95 -9.81 -11.30
N HIS A 247 10.77 -9.49 -11.85
CA HIS A 247 9.92 -8.41 -11.35
C HIS A 247 9.58 -8.54 -9.85
N ASP A 248 9.40 -9.77 -9.35
CA ASP A 248 9.11 -10.08 -7.95
C ASP A 248 10.34 -10.04 -7.02
N ALA A 249 11.54 -9.89 -7.59
CA ALA A 249 12.82 -10.09 -6.91
C ALA A 249 13.66 -8.80 -6.78
N MET A 250 12.98 -7.65 -6.70
CA MET A 250 13.61 -6.34 -6.48
C MET A 250 12.85 -5.52 -5.42
N PRO A 251 12.84 -5.99 -4.16
CA PRO A 251 12.13 -5.32 -3.08
C PRO A 251 12.82 -4.02 -2.66
N ILE A 252 12.13 -3.28 -1.81
CA ILE A 252 12.58 -2.02 -1.23
C ILE A 252 12.52 -2.17 0.28
N GLU A 253 13.58 -1.80 0.98
CA GLU A 253 13.62 -1.78 2.44
C GLU A 253 14.05 -0.39 2.92
N ILE A 254 13.30 0.16 3.87
CA ILE A 254 13.63 1.42 4.54
C ILE A 254 13.81 1.17 6.04
N LYS A 255 15.00 1.49 6.56
CA LYS A 255 15.28 1.55 7.99
C LYS A 255 15.17 2.99 8.47
N ALA A 256 14.12 3.27 9.25
CA ALA A 256 13.97 4.53 9.94
C ALA A 256 14.64 4.45 11.32
N VAL A 257 15.61 5.31 11.57
CA VAL A 257 16.47 5.26 12.76
C VAL A 257 16.49 6.60 13.51
N SER A 258 17.09 6.62 14.70
CA SER A 258 17.33 7.88 15.42
C SER A 258 18.29 8.77 14.63
N MET A 259 18.31 10.08 14.91
CA MET A 259 19.25 10.98 14.23
C MET A 259 20.71 10.61 14.52
N ASP A 260 21.01 10.16 15.74
CA ASP A 260 22.36 9.77 16.13
C ASP A 260 22.81 8.51 15.38
N ASP A 261 21.93 7.51 15.27
CA ASP A 261 22.18 6.28 14.50
C ASP A 261 22.32 6.57 13.01
N TYR A 262 21.51 7.51 12.47
CA TYR A 262 21.63 7.94 11.08
C TYR A 262 23.00 8.57 10.81
N MET A 263 23.48 9.45 11.70
CA MET A 263 24.79 10.06 11.58
C MET A 263 25.93 9.06 11.75
N ALA A 264 25.76 8.05 12.61
CA ALA A 264 26.71 6.94 12.73
C ALA A 264 26.74 6.08 11.46
N TRP A 265 25.57 5.76 10.91
CA TRP A 265 25.43 4.99 9.68
C TRP A 265 26.10 5.69 8.49
N ILE A 266 25.92 7.00 8.29
CA ILE A 266 26.56 7.73 7.18
C ILE A 266 28.08 7.51 7.15
N LYS A 267 28.74 7.59 8.32
CA LYS A 267 30.20 7.43 8.41
C LYS A 267 30.67 6.06 7.95
N VAL A 268 29.88 5.02 8.26
CA VAL A 268 30.16 3.64 7.86
C VAL A 268 29.81 3.43 6.39
N ALA A 269 28.66 3.93 5.96
CA ALA A 269 28.14 3.78 4.60
C ALA A 269 29.08 4.45 3.57
N GLN A 270 29.56 5.66 3.83
CA GLN A 270 30.52 6.33 2.93
C GLN A 270 31.85 5.59 2.80
N ALA A 271 32.26 4.83 3.81
CA ALA A 271 33.50 4.06 3.77
C ALA A 271 33.34 2.69 3.10
N ASN A 272 32.14 2.09 3.19
CA ASN A 272 31.94 0.68 2.89
C ASN A 272 30.97 0.41 1.74
N TYR A 273 30.07 1.35 1.41
CA TYR A 273 29.11 1.18 0.33
C TYR A 273 29.77 1.73 -0.93
N VAL A 274 30.24 0.82 -1.78
CA VAL A 274 30.79 1.14 -3.08
C VAL A 274 29.78 0.69 -4.13
N MET A 275 29.55 1.51 -5.15
CA MET A 275 28.89 1.08 -6.38
C MET A 275 29.53 -0.22 -6.87
N ASN A 276 28.78 -1.32 -6.87
CA ASN A 276 29.17 -2.70 -7.28
C ASN A 276 29.81 -3.62 -6.23
N SER A 277 29.33 -3.66 -4.98
CA SER A 277 29.75 -4.71 -4.02
C SER A 277 29.12 -6.09 -4.27
N PHE A 278 28.14 -6.21 -5.17
CA PHE A 278 27.64 -7.49 -5.69
C PHE A 278 27.85 -7.57 -7.21
N THR A 279 28.59 -8.58 -7.67
CA THR A 279 28.36 -9.11 -9.01
C THR A 279 26.89 -9.52 -9.05
N PRO A 280 26.12 -9.17 -10.11
CA PRO A 280 24.76 -9.67 -10.25
C PRO A 280 24.83 -11.18 -10.08
N HIS A 281 24.27 -11.70 -8.99
CA HIS A 281 24.02 -13.12 -8.94
C HIS A 281 23.11 -13.36 -10.15
N PRO A 282 23.42 -14.31 -11.04
CA PRO A 282 22.38 -14.82 -11.92
C PRO A 282 21.35 -15.43 -10.97
N LEU A 283 20.37 -14.63 -10.54
CA LEU A 283 19.14 -15.11 -9.95
C LEU A 283 18.63 -16.08 -10.99
N SER A 284 18.58 -17.36 -10.58
CA SER A 284 18.40 -18.54 -11.41
C SER A 284 17.74 -18.19 -12.74
N SER A 285 18.44 -18.48 -13.84
CA SER A 285 17.95 -18.37 -15.21
C SER A 285 16.44 -18.62 -15.27
N PRO A 286 15.67 -17.91 -16.11
CA PRO A 286 14.29 -18.31 -16.39
C PRO A 286 14.30 -19.81 -16.58
N LEU A 287 13.41 -20.53 -15.88
CA LEU A 287 13.19 -21.95 -16.13
C LEU A 287 13.25 -22.14 -17.65
N PRO A 288 14.10 -23.05 -18.17
CA PRO A 288 14.29 -23.17 -19.59
C PRO A 288 12.90 -23.24 -20.23
N VAL A 289 12.67 -22.38 -21.23
CA VAL A 289 11.38 -22.17 -21.94
C VAL A 289 10.78 -23.50 -22.44
N ASN A 290 11.58 -24.55 -22.42
CA ASN A 290 11.33 -25.88 -22.92
C ASN A 290 10.60 -26.80 -21.92
N GLU A 291 10.54 -26.48 -20.60
CA GLU A 291 9.85 -27.36 -19.64
C GLU A 291 8.32 -27.24 -19.65
N PHE A 292 7.76 -26.16 -20.20
CA PHE A 292 6.31 -26.04 -20.40
C PHE A 292 5.80 -26.83 -21.61
N ALA A 293 6.68 -27.24 -22.54
CA ALA A 293 6.30 -28.03 -23.70
C ALA A 293 6.08 -29.51 -23.37
N ASP A 294 6.78 -30.04 -22.37
CA ASP A 294 6.71 -31.46 -22.00
C ASP A 294 5.57 -31.79 -21.01
N LEU A 295 4.96 -30.78 -20.36
CA LEU A 295 3.79 -30.97 -19.50
C LEU A 295 2.45 -30.97 -20.27
N ALA A 296 2.45 -30.65 -21.56
CA ALA A 296 1.26 -30.71 -22.42
C ALA A 296 1.12 -32.03 -23.20
N VAL A 297 2.06 -32.98 -23.04
CA VAL A 297 2.02 -34.30 -23.69
C VAL A 297 2.33 -35.40 -22.68
N VAL A 298 1.47 -35.54 -21.67
CA VAL A 298 1.23 -36.84 -21.03
C VAL A 298 -0.28 -37.07 -21.02
N LYS A 299 -0.66 -38.20 -21.61
CA LYS A 299 -2.03 -38.71 -21.81
C LYS A 299 -2.88 -38.73 -20.55
#